data_AF-A0A7K4MKW2-F1
#
_entry.id   AF-A0A7K4MKW2-F1
#
_cell.length_a   1.000
_cell.length_b   1.000
_cell.length_c   1.000
_cell.angle_alpha   90.00
_cell.angle_beta   90.00
_cell.angle_gamma   90.00
#
_symmetry.space_group_name_H-M   'P 1'
#
loop_
_entity.id
_entity.type
_entity.pdbx_description
1 polymer ?
#
loop_
_entity_poly.entity_id
_entity_poly.type
_entity_poly.pdbx_seq_one_letter_code
_entity_poly.pdbx_strand_id
1 'polypeptide(L)'
;MSKLADYQTIGDSASLTKIGEKAFTIIDIRDSDYTQGTEVTPGVKITTAESFDIDGIPMSKFHTTRVAVVQRLSNQVLRKDVNVEKNPLGPVKCVSQTAANGKNFFNLVDA
;
A
#
# COMPACT_ATOMS: atom_id res chain seq x y z
N MET A 1 -15.68 22.39 -23.92
CA MET A 1 -15.57 20.93 -24.14
C MET A 1 -14.86 20.34 -22.94
N SER A 2 -15.48 19.42 -22.21
CA SER A 2 -14.79 18.68 -21.15
C SER A 2 -13.74 17.76 -21.78
N LYS A 3 -12.51 17.79 -21.27
CA LYS A 3 -11.40 16.92 -21.69
C LYS A 3 -11.50 15.59 -20.94
N LEU A 4 -10.98 14.51 -21.53
CA LEU A 4 -10.92 13.20 -20.85
C LEU A 4 -10.20 13.28 -19.47
N ALA A 5 -9.26 14.21 -19.34
CA ALA A 5 -8.55 14.50 -18.10
C ALA A 5 -9.47 15.00 -16.98
N ASP A 6 -10.60 15.65 -17.30
CA ASP A 6 -11.55 16.17 -16.32
C ASP A 6 -12.38 15.06 -15.65
N TYR A 7 -12.30 13.83 -16.19
CA TYR A 7 -12.92 12.61 -15.64
C TYR A 7 -11.90 11.66 -15.01
N GLN A 8 -10.63 12.05 -14.90
CA GLN A 8 -9.71 11.32 -14.04
C GLN A 8 -10.19 11.50 -12.60
N THR A 9 -10.87 10.48 -12.07
CA THR A 9 -11.03 10.31 -10.63
C THR A 9 -9.66 10.50 -10.01
N ILE A 10 -9.49 11.54 -9.19
CA ILE A 10 -8.37 11.64 -8.25
C ILE A 10 -8.39 10.31 -7.51
N GLY A 11 -7.42 9.45 -7.81
CA GLY A 11 -7.38 8.11 -7.25
C GLY A 11 -7.42 8.26 -5.74
N ASP A 12 -8.37 7.59 -5.08
CA ASP A 12 -8.51 7.63 -3.63
C ASP A 12 -7.31 6.98 -2.90
N SER A 13 -6.32 6.51 -3.66
CA SER A 13 -5.10 5.88 -3.21
C SER A 13 -4.00 6.00 -4.28
N ALA A 14 -2.75 5.92 -3.84
CA ALA A 14 -1.57 5.87 -4.72
C ALA A 14 -0.84 4.53 -4.59
N SER A 15 0.10 4.21 -5.50
CA SER A 15 0.95 3.02 -5.31
C SER A 15 1.81 3.18 -4.06
N LEU A 16 1.89 2.14 -3.22
CA LEU A 16 2.74 2.12 -2.02
C LEU A 16 4.21 2.45 -2.32
N THR A 17 4.69 2.07 -3.50
CA THR A 17 6.06 2.35 -3.92
C THR A 17 6.35 3.85 -4.09
N LYS A 18 5.32 4.70 -4.22
CA LYS A 18 5.49 6.16 -4.32
C LYS A 18 5.80 6.82 -2.97
N ILE A 19 5.51 6.17 -1.84
CA ILE A 19 5.99 6.63 -0.52
C ILE A 19 7.52 6.52 -0.43
N GLY A 20 8.10 5.56 -1.17
CA GLY A 20 9.52 5.23 -1.08
C GLY A 20 9.88 4.67 0.30
N GLU A 21 11.06 5.03 0.79
CA GLU A 21 11.58 4.58 2.08
C GLU A 21 11.14 5.44 3.28
N LYS A 22 10.17 6.36 3.07
CA LYS A 22 9.63 7.16 4.17
C LYS A 22 8.92 6.26 5.17
N ALA A 23 9.07 6.58 6.46
CA ALA A 23 8.36 5.90 7.54
C ALA A 23 6.88 6.31 7.56
N PHE A 24 6.00 5.37 7.88
CA PHE A 24 4.58 5.58 8.03
C PHE A 24 3.96 4.61 9.03
N THR A 25 2.77 4.96 9.52
CA THR A 25 1.99 4.17 10.46
C THR A 25 0.71 3.69 9.80
N ILE A 26 0.49 2.38 9.73
CA ILE A 26 -0.71 1.78 9.14
C ILE A 26 -1.84 1.75 10.18
N ILE A 27 -2.99 2.31 9.82
CA ILE A 27 -4.18 2.39 10.69
C ILE A 27 -5.39 1.61 10.16
N ASP A 28 -5.35 1.15 8.91
CA ASP A 28 -6.39 0.32 8.30
C ASP A 28 -5.78 -0.50 7.14
N ILE A 29 -6.17 -1.77 7.04
CA ILE A 29 -5.73 -2.71 6.00
C ILE A 29 -6.96 -3.34 5.36
N ARG A 30 -7.08 -3.28 4.03
CA ARG A 30 -8.18 -3.91 3.27
C ARG A 30 -7.66 -4.70 2.09
N ASP A 31 -8.43 -5.70 1.69
CA ASP A 31 -8.22 -6.35 0.40
C ASP A 31 -8.53 -5.37 -0.73
N SER A 32 -7.70 -5.40 -1.76
CA SER A 32 -7.81 -4.51 -2.91
C SER A 32 -7.12 -5.19 -4.09
N ASP A 33 -7.71 -6.29 -4.55
CA ASP A 33 -7.22 -7.03 -5.69
C ASP A 33 -7.26 -6.19 -6.96
N TYR A 34 -6.26 -6.40 -7.82
CA TYR A 34 -6.16 -5.76 -9.11
C TYR A 34 -6.62 -6.73 -10.20
N THR A 35 -7.69 -6.39 -10.90
CA THR A 35 -8.23 -7.19 -12.01
C THR A 35 -7.88 -6.56 -13.34
N GLN A 36 -7.24 -7.32 -14.22
CA GLN A 36 -6.95 -6.92 -15.60
C GLN A 36 -7.49 -7.99 -16.55
N GLY A 37 -8.64 -7.70 -17.19
CA GLY A 37 -9.35 -8.70 -17.98
C GLY A 37 -9.83 -9.85 -17.09
N THR A 38 -9.34 -11.07 -17.38
CA THR A 38 -9.64 -12.28 -16.58
C THR A 38 -8.60 -12.56 -15.49
N GLU A 39 -7.49 -11.82 -15.46
CA GLU A 39 -6.43 -12.03 -14.48
C GLU A 39 -6.71 -11.23 -13.20
N VAL A 40 -6.68 -11.90 -12.06
CA VAL A 40 -6.81 -11.28 -10.73
C VAL A 40 -5.48 -11.41 -10.01
N THR A 41 -4.90 -10.26 -9.67
CA THR A 41 -3.69 -10.19 -8.84
C THR A 41 -4.08 -9.78 -7.41
N PRO A 42 -3.84 -10.63 -6.41
CA PRO A 42 -4.11 -10.31 -5.02
C PRO A 42 -3.42 -9.01 -4.59
N GLY A 43 -4.14 -8.15 -3.90
CA GLY A 43 -3.66 -6.84 -3.51
C GLY A 43 -4.21 -6.38 -2.18
N VAL A 44 -3.55 -5.39 -1.59
CA VAL A 44 -4.00 -4.75 -0.36
C VAL A 44 -3.99 -3.24 -0.53
N LYS A 45 -4.95 -2.59 0.11
CA LYS A 45 -5.01 -1.14 0.30
C LYS A 45 -4.79 -0.87 1.79
N ILE A 46 -3.84 0.00 2.10
CA ILE A 46 -3.57 0.49 3.45
C ILE A 46 -4.02 1.94 3.56
N THR A 47 -4.43 2.34 4.77
CA THR A 47 -4.52 3.75 5.16
C THR A 47 -3.42 4.04 6.17
N THR A 48 -2.71 5.14 5.99
CA THR A 48 -1.66 5.64 6.89
C THR A 48 -2.19 6.74 7.80
N ALA A 49 -1.59 6.90 8.98
CA ALA A 49 -1.87 8.02 9.87
C ALA A 49 -1.36 9.34 9.27
N GLU A 50 -0.26 9.27 8.54
CA GLU A 50 0.38 10.38 7.83
C GLU A 50 -0.25 10.59 6.46
N SER A 51 -0.16 11.82 5.94
CA SER A 51 -0.42 12.13 4.53
C SER A 51 0.88 12.47 3.83
N PHE A 52 1.06 11.97 2.61
CA PHE A 52 2.25 12.20 1.80
C PHE A 52 1.87 12.97 0.55
N ASP A 53 2.68 13.96 0.16
CA ASP A 53 2.56 14.58 -1.15
C ASP A 53 3.00 13.58 -2.22
N ILE A 54 2.04 13.19 -3.06
CA ILE A 54 2.25 12.32 -4.22
C ILE A 54 1.80 13.08 -5.45
N ASP A 55 2.76 13.51 -6.27
CA ASP A 55 2.50 14.28 -7.49
C ASP A 55 1.68 15.56 -7.23
N GLY A 56 1.91 16.24 -6.09
CA GLY A 56 1.20 17.46 -5.69
C GLY A 56 -0.16 17.23 -5.02
N ILE A 57 -0.52 15.97 -4.76
CA ILE A 57 -1.78 15.60 -4.11
C ILE A 57 -1.47 14.92 -2.77
N PRO A 58 -2.02 15.41 -1.64
CA PRO A 58 -1.86 14.74 -0.35
C PRO A 58 -2.64 13.41 -0.35
N MET A 59 -1.92 12.31 -0.14
CA MET A 59 -2.44 10.95 -0.11
C MET A 59 -2.12 10.27 1.22
N SER A 60 -3.11 9.64 1.84
CA SER A 60 -2.94 8.79 3.03
C SER A 60 -3.35 7.34 2.77
N LYS A 61 -3.72 7.01 1.54
CA LYS A 61 -4.15 5.66 1.16
C LYS A 61 -3.26 5.13 0.06
N PHE A 62 -2.85 3.88 0.22
CA PHE A 62 -1.89 3.28 -0.70
C PHE A 62 -2.26 1.86 -1.04
N HIS A 63 -2.14 1.50 -2.31
CA HIS A 63 -2.39 0.14 -2.80
C HIS A 63 -1.09 -0.55 -3.20
N THR A 64 -1.06 -1.87 -3.09
CA THR A 64 0.08 -2.68 -3.55
C THR A 64 -0.35 -4.11 -3.88
N THR A 65 0.27 -4.66 -4.92
CA THR A 65 0.19 -6.09 -5.32
C THR A 65 1.54 -6.79 -5.09
N ARG A 66 2.49 -6.15 -4.39
CA ARG A 66 3.81 -6.73 -4.12
C ARG A 66 3.66 -7.92 -3.18
N VAL A 67 3.91 -9.12 -3.69
CA VAL A 67 3.64 -10.40 -3.02
C VAL A 67 4.13 -10.45 -1.58
N ALA A 68 5.37 -10.07 -1.29
CA ALA A 68 5.91 -10.12 0.07
C ALA A 68 5.16 -9.17 1.04
N VAL A 69 4.78 -7.98 0.57
CA VAL A 69 4.00 -7.01 1.37
C VAL A 69 2.56 -7.52 1.56
N VAL A 70 1.92 -7.99 0.48
CA VAL A 70 0.57 -8.57 0.52
C VAL A 70 0.52 -9.74 1.50
N GLN A 71 1.45 -10.70 1.40
CA GLN A 71 1.53 -11.86 2.29
C GLN A 71 1.64 -11.45 3.76
N ARG A 72 2.49 -10.46 4.07
CA ARG A 72 2.65 -9.95 5.45
C ARG A 72 1.36 -9.31 5.96
N LEU A 73 0.72 -8.49 5.13
CA LEU A 73 -0.52 -7.79 5.47
C LEU A 73 -1.78 -8.68 5.39
N SER A 74 -1.71 -9.90 4.84
CA SER A 74 -2.80 -10.88 4.85
C SER A 74 -2.90 -11.67 6.16
N ASN A 75 -1.99 -11.46 7.11
CA ASN A 75 -2.06 -12.09 8.43
C ASN A 75 -3.31 -11.62 9.19
N GLN A 76 -4.20 -12.56 9.53
CA GLN A 76 -5.49 -12.27 10.14
C GLN A 76 -5.37 -11.70 11.56
N VAL A 77 -4.36 -12.13 12.33
CA VAL A 77 -4.10 -11.60 13.68
C VAL A 77 -3.69 -10.14 13.57
N LEU A 78 -2.73 -9.84 12.69
CA LEU A 78 -2.28 -8.47 12.44
C LEU A 78 -3.45 -7.58 11.99
N ARG A 79 -4.28 -8.06 11.05
CA ARG A 79 -5.44 -7.31 10.58
C ARG A 79 -6.45 -7.06 11.68
N LYS A 80 -6.67 -8.03 12.57
CA LYS A 80 -7.55 -7.86 13.73
C LYS A 80 -6.99 -6.76 14.64
N ASP A 81 -5.70 -6.81 14.97
CA ASP A 81 -5.06 -5.83 15.84
C ASP A 81 -5.20 -4.41 15.27
N VAL A 82 -4.90 -4.23 13.98
CA VAL A 82 -4.98 -2.91 13.32
C VAL A 82 -6.44 -2.45 13.13
N ASN A 83 -7.28 -3.29 12.52
CA ASN A 83 -8.60 -2.86 12.06
C ASN A 83 -9.67 -2.91 13.16
N VAL A 84 -9.59 -3.86 14.09
CA VAL A 84 -10.62 -4.11 15.12
C VAL A 84 -10.18 -3.53 16.46
N GLU A 85 -9.01 -3.94 16.94
CA GLU A 85 -8.48 -3.48 18.24
C GLU A 85 -7.93 -2.04 18.17
N LYS A 86 -7.84 -1.48 16.95
CA LYS A 86 -7.35 -0.13 16.68
C LYS A 86 -5.94 0.12 17.20
N ASN A 87 -5.09 -0.90 17.13
CA ASN A 87 -3.66 -0.84 17.42
C ASN A 87 -2.88 -0.59 16.12
N PRO A 88 -2.43 0.64 15.82
CA PRO A 88 -1.75 0.94 14.58
C PRO A 88 -0.44 0.15 14.42
N LEU A 89 -0.12 -0.26 13.19
CA LEU A 89 1.14 -0.92 12.87
C LEU A 89 2.15 0.11 12.38
N GLY A 90 3.17 0.38 13.17
CA GLY A 90 4.27 1.25 12.76
C GLY A 90 5.08 1.84 13.91
N PRO A 91 6.09 2.67 13.58
CA PRO A 91 6.42 3.10 12.21
C PRO A 91 7.08 1.97 11.39
N VAL A 92 6.63 1.81 10.14
CA VAL A 92 7.20 0.89 9.14
C VAL A 92 7.63 1.67 7.90
N LYS A 93 8.44 1.05 7.04
CA LYS A 93 8.81 1.59 5.73
C LYS A 93 8.84 0.50 4.66
N CYS A 94 8.61 0.89 3.42
CA CYS A 94 8.65 0.01 2.26
C CYS A 94 10.03 0.11 1.60
N VAL A 95 10.80 -0.97 1.61
CA VAL A 95 12.18 -1.00 1.08
C VAL A 95 12.31 -1.98 -0.07
N SER A 96 13.20 -1.68 -1.02
CA SER A 96 13.61 -2.63 -2.05
C SER A 96 14.78 -3.47 -1.53
N GLN A 97 14.63 -4.79 -1.53
CA GLN A 97 15.66 -5.75 -1.11
C GLN A 97 15.99 -6.71 -2.24
N THR A 98 17.21 -7.23 -2.26
CA THR A 98 17.65 -8.26 -3.21
C THR A 98 17.61 -9.62 -2.52
N ALA A 99 16.84 -10.56 -3.07
CA ALA A 99 16.80 -11.93 -2.59
C ALA A 99 18.08 -12.70 -2.98
N ALA A 100 18.31 -13.86 -2.34
CA ALA A 100 19.46 -14.72 -2.63
C ALA A 100 19.55 -15.19 -4.09
N ASN A 101 18.43 -15.18 -4.82
CA ASN A 101 18.36 -15.49 -6.25
C ASN A 101 18.62 -14.27 -7.17
N GLY A 102 19.07 -13.14 -6.61
CA GLY A 102 19.37 -11.91 -7.34
C GLY A 102 18.16 -11.08 -7.75
N LYS A 103 16.93 -11.51 -7.44
CA LYS A 103 15.72 -10.75 -7.79
C LYS A 103 15.41 -9.70 -6.72
N ASN A 104 15.08 -8.49 -7.17
CA ASN A 104 14.62 -7.43 -6.29
C ASN A 104 13.13 -7.62 -5.94
N PHE A 105 12.80 -7.36 -4.68
CA PHE A 105 11.43 -7.38 -4.16
C PHE A 105 11.22 -6.23 -3.17
N PHE A 106 9.96 -5.84 -2.99
CA PHE A 106 9.60 -4.84 -2.00
C PHE A 106 9.18 -5.54 -0.71
N ASN A 107 9.67 -5.05 0.43
CA ASN A 107 9.35 -5.58 1.74
C ASN A 107 8.88 -4.47 2.68
N LEU A 108 8.05 -4.84 3.66
CA LEU A 108 7.62 -3.96 4.74
C LEU A 108 8.42 -4.30 5.99
N VAL A 109 9.21 -3.34 6.47
CA VAL A 109 10.10 -3.50 7.62
C VAL A 109 9.85 -2.40 8.64
N ASP A 110 10.25 -2.62 9.89
CA ASP A 110 10.23 -1.57 10.91
C ASP A 110 11.18 -0.42 10.49
N ALA A 111 10.75 0.82 10.73
CA ALA A 111 11.43 2.01 10.21
C ALA A 111 12.68 2.42 10.99
#